data_AF-A0A523S4Z9-F1
#
_entry.id   AF-A0A523S4Z9-F1
#
_cell.length_a   1.000
_cell.length_b   1.000
_cell.length_c   1.000
_cell.angle_alpha   90.00
_cell.angle_beta   90.00
_cell.angle_gamma   90.00
#
_symmetry.space_group_name_H-M   'P 1'
#
loop_
_entity.id
_entity.type
_entity.pdbx_description
1 polymer ?
#
loop_
_entity_poly.entity_id
_entity_poly.type
_entity_poly.pdbx_seq_one_letter_code
_entity_poly.pdbx_strand_id
1 'polypeptide(L)'
;MKETGRSRYKRLSRFLDNKNFKMINLTKDLICLIYPGEDVLPVIIDQTAIRNVQVISANVPTEERSIPTAISTFEYRRIETSQNRLEKE
;
A
#
# COMPACT_ATOMS: atom_id res chain seq x y z
N MET A 1 30.99 -16.88 1.32
CA MET A 1 31.06 -15.80 2.33
C MET A 1 29.70 -15.67 3.00
N LYS A 2 29.65 -15.79 4.35
CA LYS A 2 28.40 -15.64 5.11
C LYS A 2 27.99 -14.17 5.08
N GLU A 3 26.82 -13.85 4.52
CA GLU A 3 26.35 -12.45 4.51
C GLU A 3 26.08 -11.94 5.91
N THR A 4 26.61 -10.76 6.21
CA THR A 4 26.38 -10.09 7.49
C THR A 4 25.01 -9.41 7.48
N GLY A 5 24.39 -9.21 8.65
CA GLY A 5 23.12 -8.45 8.74
C GLY A 5 23.18 -7.08 8.06
N ARG A 6 24.35 -6.44 8.10
CA ARG A 6 24.63 -5.16 7.45
C ARG A 6 24.57 -5.22 5.92
N SER A 7 25.07 -6.30 5.29
CA SER A 7 24.98 -6.43 3.82
C SER A 7 23.55 -6.65 3.37
N ARG A 8 22.78 -7.46 4.12
CA ARG A 8 21.36 -7.69 3.86
C ARG A 8 20.54 -6.41 3.95
N TYR A 9 20.72 -5.64 5.02
CA TYR A 9 20.03 -4.36 5.20
C TYR A 9 20.33 -3.38 4.06
N LYS A 10 21.61 -3.22 3.69
CA LYS A 10 21.99 -2.33 2.57
C LYS A 10 21.36 -2.73 1.25
N ARG A 11 21.27 -4.04 0.95
CA ARG A 11 20.61 -4.51 -0.27
C ARG A 11 19.10 -4.26 -0.25
N LEU A 12 18.45 -4.51 0.89
CA LEU A 12 17.01 -4.24 1.03
C LEU A 12 16.70 -2.76 0.83
N SER A 13 17.43 -1.85 1.49
CA SER A 13 17.24 -0.41 1.29
C SER A 13 17.43 -0.01 -0.17
N ARG A 14 18.51 -0.45 -0.83
CA ARG A 14 18.74 -0.18 -2.26
C ARG A 14 17.63 -0.72 -3.15
N PHE A 15 17.05 -1.87 -2.80
CA PHE A 15 15.93 -2.44 -3.53
C PHE A 15 14.66 -1.61 -3.36
N LEU A 16 14.34 -1.20 -2.13
CA LEU A 16 13.18 -0.37 -1.82
C LEU A 16 13.29 1.04 -2.44
N ASP A 17 14.49 1.59 -2.52
CA ASP A 17 14.77 2.91 -3.11
C ASP A 17 14.93 2.88 -4.64
N ASN A 18 14.79 1.70 -5.27
CA ASN A 18 15.00 1.55 -6.71
C ASN A 18 13.80 2.12 -7.49
N LYS A 19 14.00 3.24 -8.19
CA LYS A 19 12.98 3.88 -9.06
C LYS A 19 12.37 2.98 -10.14
N ASN A 20 13.07 1.93 -10.55
CA ASN A 20 12.59 0.98 -11.56
C ASN A 20 11.71 -0.12 -10.93
N PHE A 21 11.78 -0.29 -9.60
CA PHE A 21 10.91 -1.19 -8.87
C PHE A 21 9.63 -0.45 -8.49
N LYS A 22 8.49 -0.94 -8.98
CA LYS A 22 7.17 -0.47 -8.57
C LYS A 22 6.49 -1.60 -7.81
N MET A 23 6.20 -1.37 -6.53
CA MET A 23 5.57 -2.37 -5.65
C MET A 23 4.27 -2.93 -6.23
N ILE A 24 3.49 -2.07 -6.92
CA ILE A 24 2.26 -2.47 -7.61
C ILE A 24 2.44 -3.60 -8.64
N ASN A 25 3.61 -3.71 -9.29
CA ASN A 25 3.87 -4.76 -10.26
C ASN A 25 4.05 -6.11 -9.55
N LEU A 26 4.81 -6.13 -8.46
CA LEU A 26 5.01 -7.33 -7.64
C LEU A 26 3.69 -7.82 -7.03
N THR A 27 2.89 -6.89 -6.52
CA THR A 27 1.61 -7.19 -5.90
C THR A 27 0.64 -7.90 -6.84
N LYS A 28 0.57 -7.47 -8.11
CA LYS A 28 -0.29 -8.13 -9.11
C LYS A 28 0.09 -9.59 -9.31
N ASP A 29 1.39 -9.86 -9.49
CA ASP A 29 1.88 -11.23 -9.69
C ASP A 29 1.63 -12.10 -8.45
N LEU A 30 1.80 -11.54 -7.25
CA LEU A 30 1.52 -12.24 -5.99
C LEU A 30 0.03 -12.58 -5.84
N ILE A 31 -0.88 -11.70 -6.24
CA ILE A 31 -2.33 -11.98 -6.22
C ILE A 31 -2.66 -13.17 -7.11
N CYS A 32 -2.11 -13.22 -8.34
CA CYS A 32 -2.32 -14.35 -9.24
C CYS A 32 -1.81 -15.68 -8.68
N LEU A 33 -0.76 -15.66 -7.86
CA LEU A 33 -0.24 -16.85 -7.18
C LEU A 33 -1.12 -17.27 -6.00
N ILE A 34 -1.69 -16.33 -5.25
CA ILE A 34 -2.55 -16.60 -4.08
C ILE A 34 -3.95 -17.05 -4.51
N TYR A 35 -4.49 -16.48 -5.59
CA TYR A 35 -5.83 -16.76 -6.10
C TYR A 35 -5.77 -17.33 -7.53
N PRO A 36 -5.21 -18.53 -7.72
CA PRO A 36 -5.12 -19.13 -9.05
C PRO A 36 -6.51 -19.47 -9.59
N GLY A 37 -6.84 -18.97 -10.78
CA GLY A 37 -8.09 -19.31 -11.48
C GLY A 37 -9.29 -18.44 -11.13
N GLU A 38 -9.12 -17.41 -10.31
CA GLU A 38 -10.16 -16.42 -10.03
C GLU A 38 -10.07 -15.25 -11.01
N ASP A 39 -11.17 -14.98 -11.72
CA ASP A 39 -11.26 -13.83 -12.64
C ASP A 39 -11.60 -12.51 -11.93
N VAL A 40 -12.22 -12.60 -10.75
CA VAL A 40 -12.69 -11.46 -9.96
C VAL A 40 -12.48 -11.73 -8.47
N LEU A 41 -12.00 -10.72 -7.74
CA LEU A 41 -11.78 -10.81 -6.30
C LEU A 41 -12.55 -9.71 -5.56
N PRO A 42 -13.13 -10.01 -4.38
CA PRO A 42 -13.70 -8.97 -3.53
C PRO A 42 -12.60 -8.05 -3.02
N VAL A 43 -12.81 -6.74 -3.13
CA VAL A 43 -11.83 -5.73 -2.70
C VAL A 43 -12.45 -4.86 -1.62
N ILE A 44 -11.74 -4.74 -0.49
CA ILE A 44 -12.03 -3.81 0.59
C ILE A 44 -11.14 -2.58 0.38
N ILE A 45 -11.76 -1.42 0.30
CA ILE A 45 -11.06 -0.13 0.26
C ILE A 45 -11.09 0.46 1.66
N ASP A 46 -9.90 0.79 2.17
CA ASP A 46 -9.72 1.43 3.46
C ASP A 46 -8.78 2.63 3.36
N GLN A 47 -9.01 3.63 4.21
CA GLN A 47 -8.16 4.80 4.33
C GLN A 47 -7.63 4.90 5.74
N THR A 48 -6.31 5.01 5.86
CA THR A 48 -5.61 5.24 7.12
C THR A 48 -4.63 6.41 6.99
N ALA A 49 -4.10 6.85 8.12
CA ALA A 49 -3.14 7.94 8.17
C ALA A 49 -1.88 7.52 8.92
N ILE A 50 -0.72 7.80 8.33
CA ILE A 50 0.58 7.66 8.98
C ILE A 50 1.17 9.06 9.09
N ARG A 51 1.08 9.66 10.29
CA ARG A 51 1.43 11.07 10.54
C ARG A 51 0.63 12.01 9.62
N ASN A 52 1.30 12.77 8.76
CA ASN A 52 0.71 13.71 7.81
C ASN A 52 0.41 13.08 6.44
N VAL A 53 0.75 11.80 6.24
CA VAL A 53 0.52 11.08 5.00
C VAL A 53 -0.76 10.26 5.12
N GLN A 54 -1.71 10.53 4.24
CA GLN A 54 -2.89 9.68 4.05
C GLN A 54 -2.52 8.52 3.14
N VAL A 55 -3.07 7.37 3.45
CA VAL A 55 -2.86 6.12 2.73
C VAL A 55 -4.24 5.57 2.38
N ILE A 56 -4.54 5.47 1.09
CA ILE A 56 -5.68 4.72 0.58
C ILE A 56 -5.16 3.37 0.13
N SER A 57 -5.77 2.30 0.62
CA SER A 57 -5.41 0.94 0.26
C SER A 57 -6.63 0.19 -0.26
N ALA A 58 -6.44 -0.54 -1.35
CA ALA A 58 -7.36 -1.54 -1.84
C ALA A 58 -6.78 -2.90 -1.49
N ASN A 59 -7.57 -3.77 -0.86
CA ASN A 59 -7.07 -5.04 -0.33
C ASN A 59 -8.03 -6.17 -0.64
N VAL A 60 -7.51 -7.36 -0.92
CA VAL A 60 -8.32 -8.58 -1.00
C VAL A 60 -8.21 -9.32 0.34
N PRO A 61 -9.35 -9.60 1.02
CA PRO A 61 -9.34 -10.38 2.24
C PRO A 61 -9.03 -11.85 1.95
N THR A 62 -8.12 -12.45 2.72
CA THR A 62 -7.81 -13.89 2.69
C THR A 62 -7.53 -14.38 4.08
N GLU A 63 -8.24 -15.41 4.55
CA GLU A 63 -7.93 -16.14 5.80
C GLU A 63 -7.41 -15.22 6.92
N GLU A 64 -8.22 -14.24 7.32
CA GLU A 64 -7.92 -13.24 8.37
C GLU A 64 -6.83 -12.20 8.05
N ARG A 65 -6.28 -12.23 6.84
CA ARG A 65 -5.33 -11.26 6.31
C ARG A 65 -5.98 -10.33 5.31
N SER A 66 -5.37 -9.16 5.19
CA SER A 66 -5.70 -8.16 4.17
C SER A 66 -4.50 -8.05 3.24
N ILE A 67 -4.63 -8.54 2.01
CA ILE A 67 -3.54 -8.50 1.01
C ILE A 67 -3.68 -7.22 0.19
N PRO A 68 -2.75 -6.25 0.31
CA PRO A 68 -2.86 -5.00 -0.41
C PRO A 68 -2.63 -5.22 -1.90
N THR A 69 -3.59 -4.81 -2.73
CA THR A 69 -3.55 -4.92 -4.18
C THR A 69 -3.19 -3.61 -4.87
N ALA A 70 -3.55 -2.49 -4.25
CA ALA A 70 -3.12 -1.16 -4.64
C ALA A 70 -3.00 -0.26 -3.41
N ILE A 71 -2.02 0.63 -3.43
CA ILE A 71 -1.82 1.64 -2.40
C ILE A 71 -1.54 2.97 -3.07
N SER A 72 -2.21 4.02 -2.60
CA SER A 72 -1.91 5.40 -2.97
C SER A 72 -1.69 6.22 -1.72
N THR A 73 -0.72 7.13 -1.78
CA THR A 73 -0.41 8.04 -0.69
C THR A 73 -0.53 9.47 -1.15
N PHE A 74 -1.01 10.32 -0.24
CA PHE A 74 -1.06 11.75 -0.47
C PHE A 74 -0.91 12.49 0.85
N GLU A 75 -0.36 13.69 0.79
CA GLU A 75 -0.41 14.61 1.92
C GLU A 75 -1.65 15.48 1.75
N TYR A 76 -2.46 15.61 2.80
CA TYR A 76 -3.45 16.69 2.80
C TYR A 76 -2.66 18.00 2.70
N ARG A 77 -2.92 18.80 1.67
CA ARG A 77 -2.61 20.24 1.76
C ARG A 77 -3.27 20.70 3.06
N ARG A 78 -2.53 21.44 3.91
CA ARG A 78 -3.05 22.06 5.15
C ARG A 78 -4.53 22.34 4.96
N ILE A 79 -5.40 21.68 5.72
CA ILE A 79 -6.84 21.88 5.62
C ILE A 79 -7.06 23.38 5.86
N GLU A 80 -7.24 24.14 4.80
CA GLU A 80 -7.65 25.54 4.88
C GLU A 80 -9.11 25.49 5.27
N THR A 81 -9.35 25.50 6.58
CA THR A 81 -10.64 25.53 7.27
C THR A 81 -11.44 24.22 7.29
N SER A 82 -11.98 23.90 8.47
CA SER A 82 -12.81 22.70 8.69
C SER A 82 -14.03 22.71 7.78
N GLN A 83 -14.37 21.54 7.26
CA GLN A 83 -15.56 21.24 6.44
C GLN A 83 -16.90 21.59 7.13
N ASN A 84 -16.87 21.92 8.43
CA ASN A 84 -18.01 22.32 9.27
C ASN A 84 -18.82 23.55 8.79
N ARG A 85 -18.43 24.21 7.68
CA ARG A 85 -19.24 25.27 7.05
C ARG A 85 -20.35 24.75 6.13
N LEU A 86 -20.31 23.48 5.73
CA LEU A 86 -21.29 22.88 4.81
C LEU A 86 -22.50 22.25 5.52
N GLU A 87 -22.46 22.05 6.85
CA GLU A 87 -23.56 21.47 7.64
C GLU A 87 -24.55 22.52 8.20
N LYS A 88 -24.62 23.71 7.59
CA LYS A 88 -25.64 24.72 7.93
C LYS A 88 -26.61 24.92 6.76
N GLU A 89 -27.53 23.98 6.60
CA GLU A 89 -28.83 24.21 5.95
C GLU A 89 -29.95 23.84 6.92
#